data_AF-T1CBT3-F1
#
_entry.id   AF-T1CBT3-F1
#
_cell.length_a   1.000
_cell.length_b   1.000
_cell.length_c   1.000
_cell.angle_alpha   90.00
_cell.angle_beta   90.00
_cell.angle_gamma   90.00
#
_symmetry.space_group_name_H-M   'P 1'
#
loop_
_entity.id
_entity.type
_entity.pdbx_description
1 polymer ?
#
loop_
_entity_poly.entity_id
_entity_poly.type
_entity_poly.pdbx_seq_one_letter_code
_entity_poly.pdbx_strand_id
1 'polypeptide(L)'
;DYHSDAGHLDALADSVRRHWALHGRGQKLLLSFHGIPRRCMLAGDPYYCQCQATTRLLCEHIGLGADEVLLTFQSRVGRERWLEPATDATLRALPRQGIKRIDVLCPGFAVDCLETLEEIALRGKADFLSAGGDALHYIPALNSSDAQVRALSALALRHMGGWPELAPDFNAATQAATQASARERAAHDRNR
;
A
#
# COMPACT_ATOMS: atom_id res chain seq x y z
N ASP A 1 -2.37 9.25 -8.12
CA ASP A 1 -3.16 8.45 -7.17
C ASP A 1 -2.18 7.78 -6.20
N TYR A 2 -2.59 7.50 -4.96
CA TYR A 2 -1.68 7.11 -3.87
C TYR A 2 -0.80 5.90 -4.19
N HIS A 3 -1.38 4.87 -4.81
CA HIS A 3 -0.72 3.59 -5.11
C HIS A 3 0.51 3.70 -6.04
N SER A 4 0.61 4.77 -6.83
CA SER A 4 1.67 5.04 -7.79
C SER A 4 2.42 6.34 -7.50
N ASP A 5 2.22 6.93 -6.32
CA ASP A 5 2.94 8.13 -5.92
C ASP A 5 4.43 7.83 -5.74
N ALA A 6 5.30 8.62 -6.37
CA ALA A 6 6.74 8.41 -6.33
C ALA A 6 7.29 8.40 -4.89
N GLY A 7 6.82 9.32 -4.03
CA GLY A 7 7.27 9.39 -2.64
C GLY A 7 6.85 8.16 -1.83
N HIS A 8 5.68 7.59 -2.13
CA HIS A 8 5.23 6.34 -1.51
C HIS A 8 6.07 5.15 -1.98
N LEU A 9 6.33 5.04 -3.29
CA LEU A 9 7.16 3.99 -3.88
C LEU A 9 8.60 4.04 -3.38
N ASP A 10 9.18 5.24 -3.26
CA ASP A 10 10.50 5.45 -2.67
C ASP A 10 10.56 4.97 -1.21
N ALA A 11 9.55 5.34 -0.40
CA ALA A 11 9.48 4.92 0.99
C ALA A 11 9.41 3.39 1.12
N LEU A 12 8.60 2.72 0.28
CA LEU A 12 8.53 1.26 0.23
C LEU A 12 9.86 0.64 -0.20
N ALA A 13 10.46 1.14 -1.28
CA ALA A 13 11.73 0.65 -1.80
C ALA A 13 12.85 0.76 -0.76
N ASP A 14 12.93 1.89 -0.06
CA ASP A 14 13.89 2.12 1.01
C ASP A 14 13.66 1.21 2.22
N SER A 15 12.40 0.89 2.55
CA SER A 15 12.08 -0.11 3.57
C SER A 15 12.64 -1.49 3.21
N VAL A 16 12.43 -1.92 1.96
CA VAL A 16 12.95 -3.20 1.45
C VAL A 16 14.48 -3.23 1.45
N ARG A 17 15.13 -2.17 0.94
CA ARG A 17 16.60 -2.08 0.91
C ARG A 17 17.21 -2.10 2.31
N ARG A 18 16.63 -1.37 3.27
CA ARG A 18 17.09 -1.37 4.67
C ARG A 18 16.97 -2.76 5.28
N HIS A 19 15.83 -3.44 5.06
CA HIS A 19 15.62 -4.81 5.53
C HIS A 19 16.68 -5.76 4.95
N TRP A 20 16.94 -5.70 3.65
CA TRP A 20 17.95 -6.54 3.00
C TRP A 20 19.38 -6.23 3.44
N ALA A 21 19.71 -4.97 3.73
CA ALA A 21 21.02 -4.61 4.27
C ALA A 21 21.27 -5.23 5.66
N LEU A 22 20.23 -5.37 6.48
CA LEU A 22 20.33 -5.91 7.84
C LEU A 22 20.22 -7.44 7.89
N HIS A 23 19.33 -8.01 7.10
CA HIS A 23 18.97 -9.42 7.21
C HIS A 23 19.52 -10.28 6.08
N GLY A 24 19.95 -9.67 4.98
CA GLY A 24 20.25 -10.35 3.73
C GLY A 24 18.99 -10.64 2.92
N ARG A 25 19.12 -10.59 1.60
CA ARG A 25 18.02 -10.72 0.64
C ARG A 25 17.57 -12.18 0.45
N GLY A 26 16.25 -12.41 0.45
CA GLY A 26 15.64 -13.69 0.07
C GLY A 26 15.62 -13.94 -1.44
N GLN A 27 15.31 -15.18 -1.83
CA GLN A 27 15.25 -15.61 -3.23
C GLN A 27 14.09 -14.96 -4.00
N LYS A 28 13.01 -14.61 -3.32
CA LYS A 28 11.84 -13.90 -3.87
C LYS A 28 11.39 -12.82 -2.89
N LEU A 29 10.92 -11.70 -3.43
CA LEU A 29 10.12 -10.71 -2.71
C LEU A 29 8.64 -10.97 -3.03
N LEU A 30 7.84 -11.35 -2.03
CA LEU A 30 6.41 -11.56 -2.19
C LEU A 30 5.66 -10.31 -1.72
N LEU A 31 4.95 -9.66 -2.62
CA LEU A 31 4.05 -8.54 -2.34
C LEU A 31 2.65 -9.08 -2.11
N SER A 32 2.18 -8.96 -0.87
CA SER A 32 0.88 -9.46 -0.44
C SER A 32 -0.13 -8.33 -0.29
N PHE A 33 -1.26 -8.45 -0.97
CA PHE A 33 -2.35 -7.48 -0.95
C PHE A 33 -3.61 -8.11 -0.35
N HIS A 34 -4.47 -7.31 0.28
CA HIS A 34 -5.75 -7.84 0.75
C HIS A 34 -6.58 -8.34 -0.44
N GLY A 35 -7.11 -9.56 -0.35
CA GLY A 35 -7.97 -10.10 -1.39
C GLY A 35 -9.28 -9.32 -1.47
N ILE A 36 -9.87 -9.28 -2.66
CA ILE A 36 -11.29 -8.93 -2.81
C ILE A 36 -11.99 -10.02 -3.63
N PRO A 37 -13.32 -10.16 -3.51
CA PRO A 37 -14.09 -11.01 -4.39
C PRO A 37 -13.85 -10.68 -5.86
N ARG A 38 -13.66 -11.70 -6.70
CA ARG A 38 -13.43 -11.54 -8.15
C ARG A 38 -14.57 -10.76 -8.83
N ARG A 39 -15.80 -10.85 -8.30
CA ARG A 39 -16.94 -10.08 -8.79
C ARG A 39 -16.71 -8.57 -8.73
N CYS A 40 -15.97 -8.05 -7.75
CA CYS A 40 -15.71 -6.62 -7.61
C CYS A 40 -14.84 -6.13 -8.76
N MET A 41 -13.77 -6.86 -9.10
CA MET A 41 -12.96 -6.59 -10.28
C MET A 41 -13.81 -6.62 -11.56
N LEU A 42 -14.68 -7.62 -11.74
CA LEU A 42 -15.56 -7.70 -12.91
C LEU A 42 -16.58 -6.55 -12.97
N ALA A 43 -16.95 -6.00 -11.82
CA ALA A 43 -17.82 -4.83 -11.72
C ALA A 43 -17.09 -3.50 -11.94
N GLY A 44 -15.79 -3.52 -12.24
CA GLY A 44 -15.00 -2.34 -12.57
C GLY A 44 -14.19 -1.76 -11.42
N ASP A 45 -14.04 -2.48 -10.30
CA ASP A 45 -13.16 -2.06 -9.21
C ASP A 45 -11.68 -1.99 -9.69
N PRO A 46 -11.01 -0.83 -9.54
CA PRO A 46 -9.65 -0.64 -10.07
C PRO A 46 -8.57 -1.34 -9.22
N TYR A 47 -8.90 -1.84 -8.03
CA TYR A 47 -7.94 -2.31 -7.03
C TYR A 47 -6.96 -3.34 -7.59
N TYR A 48 -7.43 -4.35 -8.33
CA TYR A 48 -6.55 -5.36 -8.93
C TYR A 48 -5.48 -4.73 -9.82
N CYS A 49 -5.88 -3.79 -10.68
CA CYS A 49 -4.96 -3.10 -11.58
C CYS A 49 -3.99 -2.19 -10.81
N GLN A 50 -4.45 -1.56 -9.72
CA GLN A 50 -3.59 -0.75 -8.85
C GLN A 50 -2.54 -1.63 -8.15
N CYS A 51 -2.89 -2.81 -7.63
CA CYS A 51 -1.93 -3.75 -7.05
C CYS A 51 -0.85 -4.18 -8.06
N GLN A 52 -1.26 -4.46 -9.30
CA GLN A 52 -0.34 -4.79 -10.39
C GLN A 52 0.60 -3.61 -10.71
N ALA A 53 0.04 -2.40 -10.77
CA ALA A 53 0.82 -1.19 -11.04
C ALA A 53 1.84 -0.90 -9.92
N THR A 54 1.42 -0.94 -8.65
CA THR A 54 2.31 -0.78 -7.49
C THR A 54 3.42 -1.82 -7.51
N THR A 55 3.09 -3.09 -7.78
CA THR A 55 4.09 -4.16 -7.88
C THR A 55 5.13 -3.85 -8.94
N ARG A 56 4.70 -3.57 -10.17
CA ARG A 56 5.60 -3.25 -11.28
C ARG A 56 6.48 -2.03 -10.96
N LEU A 57 5.89 -0.93 -10.52
CA LEU A 57 6.61 0.30 -10.22
C LEU A 57 7.60 0.12 -9.07
N LEU A 58 7.24 -0.64 -8.03
CA LEU A 58 8.14 -0.94 -6.93
C LEU A 58 9.33 -1.81 -7.38
N CYS A 59 9.09 -2.79 -8.26
CA CYS A 59 10.17 -3.59 -8.86
C CYS A 59 11.14 -2.71 -9.64
N GLU A 60 10.62 -1.77 -10.44
CA GLU A 60 11.42 -0.80 -11.20
C GLU A 60 12.27 0.07 -10.27
N HIS A 61 11.70 0.55 -9.15
CA HIS A 61 12.45 1.35 -8.17
C HIS A 61 13.57 0.54 -7.51
N ILE A 62 13.30 -0.71 -7.12
CA ILE A 62 14.29 -1.55 -6.41
C ILE A 62 15.34 -2.14 -7.38
N GLY A 63 15.00 -2.25 -8.67
CA GLY A 63 15.85 -2.89 -9.68
C GLY A 63 15.69 -4.42 -9.70
N LEU A 64 14.47 -4.91 -9.52
CA LEU A 64 14.14 -6.34 -9.51
C LEU A 64 13.63 -6.81 -10.87
N GLY A 65 14.08 -8.00 -11.29
CA GLY A 65 13.51 -8.71 -12.43
C GLY A 65 12.14 -9.29 -12.12
N ALA A 66 11.35 -9.54 -13.17
CA ALA A 66 10.00 -10.09 -13.05
C ALA A 66 9.96 -11.45 -12.32
N ASP A 67 11.00 -12.27 -12.48
CA ASP A 67 11.09 -13.56 -11.80
C ASP A 67 11.40 -13.41 -10.31
N GLU A 68 11.90 -12.28 -9.84
CA GLU A 68 12.33 -12.10 -8.45
C GLU A 68 11.18 -11.65 -7.53
N VAL A 69 10.03 -11.28 -8.10
CA VAL A 69 8.88 -10.75 -7.37
C VAL A 69 7.63 -11.55 -7.63
N LEU A 70 6.84 -11.76 -6.58
CA LEU A 70 5.52 -12.40 -6.64
C LEU A 70 4.48 -11.42 -6.13
N LEU A 71 3.30 -11.40 -6.77
CA LEU A 71 2.13 -10.68 -6.29
C LEU A 71 1.09 -11.71 -5.87
N THR A 72 0.61 -11.63 -4.63
CA THR A 72 -0.44 -12.51 -4.13
C THR A 72 -1.52 -11.76 -3.35
N PHE A 73 -2.64 -12.45 -3.09
CA PHE A 73 -3.78 -11.93 -2.35
C PHE A 73 -4.07 -12.73 -1.06
N GLN A 74 -4.14 -12.04 0.07
CA GLN A 74 -4.35 -12.60 1.42
C GLN A 74 -5.80 -12.41 1.92
N SER A 75 -6.09 -12.89 3.14
CA SER A 75 -7.33 -12.62 3.89
C SER A 75 -8.65 -12.96 3.15
N ARG A 76 -8.69 -14.06 2.40
CA ARG A 76 -9.90 -14.52 1.70
C ARG A 76 -10.88 -15.19 2.66
N VAL A 77 -12.16 -14.82 2.60
CA VAL A 77 -13.21 -15.38 3.47
C VAL A 77 -14.37 -15.93 2.66
N GLY A 78 -14.93 -17.06 3.09
CA GLY A 78 -16.09 -17.66 2.45
C GLY A 78 -15.74 -18.50 1.21
N ARG A 79 -16.78 -18.90 0.46
CA ARG A 79 -16.69 -19.93 -0.60
C ARG A 79 -16.67 -19.38 -2.02
N GLU A 80 -16.79 -18.07 -2.18
CA GLU A 80 -16.82 -17.47 -3.49
C GLU A 80 -15.42 -17.41 -4.13
N ARG A 81 -15.34 -16.98 -5.40
CA ARG A 81 -14.06 -16.80 -6.08
C ARG A 81 -13.45 -15.44 -5.74
N TRP A 82 -12.25 -15.46 -5.21
CA TRP A 82 -11.45 -14.27 -4.88
C TRP A 82 -10.37 -14.03 -5.95
N LEU A 83 -9.63 -12.93 -5.81
CA LEU A 83 -8.43 -12.70 -6.57
C LEU A 83 -7.36 -13.77 -6.27
N GLU A 84 -6.59 -14.09 -7.31
CA GLU A 84 -5.53 -15.09 -7.31
C GLU A 84 -4.25 -14.46 -7.89
N PRO A 85 -3.06 -14.98 -7.55
CA PRO A 85 -2.82 -16.15 -6.71
C PRO A 85 -2.97 -15.84 -5.21
N ALA A 86 -3.44 -16.83 -4.45
CA ALA A 86 -3.56 -16.71 -3.02
C ALA A 86 -2.24 -16.79 -2.26
N THR A 87 -2.06 -15.93 -1.26
CA THR A 87 -0.84 -15.87 -0.45
C THR A 87 -0.57 -17.19 0.28
N ASP A 88 -1.55 -17.71 0.98
CA ASP A 88 -1.42 -18.93 1.78
C ASP A 88 -1.06 -20.16 0.93
N ALA A 89 -1.71 -20.30 -0.24
CA ALA A 89 -1.40 -21.37 -1.18
C ALA A 89 0.00 -21.21 -1.80
N THR A 90 0.39 -19.98 -2.12
CA THR A 90 1.70 -19.67 -2.70
C THR A 90 2.83 -19.97 -1.71
N LEU A 91 2.69 -19.54 -0.45
CA LEU A 91 3.66 -19.81 0.62
C LEU A 91 3.88 -21.31 0.82
N ARG A 92 2.83 -22.13 0.79
CA ARG A 92 2.97 -23.59 0.90
C ARG A 92 3.59 -24.26 -0.34
N ALA A 93 3.50 -23.63 -1.51
CA ALA A 93 4.01 -24.19 -2.76
C ALA A 93 5.50 -23.89 -3.00
N LEU A 94 5.96 -22.70 -2.62
CA LEU A 94 7.31 -22.20 -2.92
C LEU A 94 8.46 -23.13 -2.46
N PRO A 95 8.44 -23.72 -1.25
CA PRO A 95 9.52 -24.60 -0.81
C PRO A 95 9.72 -25.85 -1.67
N ARG A 96 8.67 -26.36 -2.31
CA ARG A 96 8.73 -27.51 -3.24
C ARG A 96 9.37 -27.14 -4.58
N GLN A 97 9.42 -25.86 -4.89
CA GLN A 97 10.08 -25.30 -6.07
C GLN A 97 11.55 -24.94 -5.81
N GLY A 98 12.10 -25.29 -4.63
CA GLY A 98 13.46 -24.93 -4.24
C GLY A 98 13.61 -23.50 -3.71
N ILE A 99 12.50 -22.78 -3.51
CA ILE A 99 12.51 -21.46 -2.89
C ILE A 99 12.43 -21.61 -1.37
N LYS A 100 13.57 -21.50 -0.70
CA LYS A 100 13.72 -21.78 0.73
C LYS A 100 13.79 -20.54 1.59
N ARG A 101 14.12 -19.39 1.02
CA ARG A 101 14.16 -18.12 1.74
C ARG A 101 13.43 -17.02 0.98
N ILE A 102 12.47 -16.35 1.61
CA ILE A 102 11.71 -15.26 1.00
C ILE A 102 11.53 -14.09 1.96
N ASP A 103 11.31 -12.91 1.40
CA ASP A 103 10.86 -11.73 2.14
C ASP A 103 9.45 -11.36 1.69
N VAL A 104 8.59 -10.95 2.63
CA VAL A 104 7.18 -10.59 2.36
C VAL A 104 6.94 -9.15 2.77
N LEU A 105 6.35 -8.37 1.87
CA LEU A 105 5.90 -7.00 2.11
C LEU A 105 4.40 -6.90 1.82
N CYS A 106 3.69 -6.04 2.54
CA CYS A 106 2.26 -5.81 2.33
C CYS A 106 1.97 -4.35 1.91
N PRO A 107 2.18 -3.97 0.63
CA PRO A 107 2.10 -2.56 0.20
C PRO A 107 0.69 -1.96 0.30
N GLY A 108 -0.35 -2.80 0.36
CA GLY A 108 -1.73 -2.37 0.54
C GLY A 108 -2.04 -1.82 1.94
N PHE A 109 -1.11 -1.92 2.90
CA PHE A 109 -1.28 -1.45 4.27
C PHE A 109 -0.22 -0.40 4.62
N ALA A 110 -0.68 0.77 5.06
CA ALA A 110 0.20 1.85 5.48
C ALA A 110 0.79 1.61 6.88
N VAL A 111 0.05 0.91 7.74
CA VAL A 111 0.41 0.58 9.12
C VAL A 111 0.19 -0.90 9.37
N ASP A 112 0.95 -1.46 10.31
CA ASP A 112 0.78 -2.84 10.71
C ASP A 112 -0.58 -3.08 11.37
N CYS A 113 -1.17 -4.21 11.04
CA CYS A 113 -2.48 -4.63 11.50
C CYS A 113 -2.51 -6.15 11.70
N LEU A 114 -3.69 -6.69 12.01
CA LEU A 114 -3.86 -8.13 12.24
C LEU A 114 -3.45 -8.93 10.98
N GLU A 115 -3.84 -8.45 9.81
CA GLU A 115 -3.57 -9.08 8.53
C GLU A 115 -2.07 -9.07 8.17
N THR A 116 -1.27 -8.17 8.72
CA THR A 116 0.19 -8.20 8.49
C THR A 116 0.91 -9.00 9.56
N LEU A 117 0.66 -8.74 10.84
CA LEU A 117 1.40 -9.35 11.93
C LEU A 117 0.98 -10.81 12.16
N GLU A 118 -0.31 -11.08 12.25
CA GLU A 118 -0.81 -12.43 12.55
C GLU A 118 -0.86 -13.31 11.29
N GLU A 119 -1.50 -12.83 10.21
CA GLU A 119 -1.67 -13.66 9.01
C GLU A 119 -0.36 -13.89 8.25
N ILE A 120 0.51 -12.88 8.14
CA ILE A 120 1.74 -13.00 7.35
C ILE A 120 2.94 -13.34 8.23
N ALA A 121 3.25 -12.51 9.23
CA ALA A 121 4.48 -12.65 10.00
C ALA A 121 4.49 -13.90 10.90
N LEU A 122 3.32 -14.35 11.38
CA LEU A 122 3.18 -15.55 12.20
C LEU A 122 2.66 -16.75 11.40
N ARG A 123 1.41 -16.71 10.92
CA ARG A 123 0.77 -17.86 10.26
C ARG A 123 1.41 -18.19 8.91
N GLY A 124 1.62 -17.19 8.05
CA GLY A 124 2.29 -17.37 6.76
C GLY A 124 3.72 -17.90 6.91
N LYS A 125 4.45 -17.41 7.90
CA LYS A 125 5.76 -17.95 8.28
C LYS A 125 5.68 -19.42 8.70
N ALA A 126 4.75 -19.76 9.59
CA ALA A 126 4.55 -21.15 10.03
C ALA A 126 4.21 -22.08 8.84
N ASP A 127 3.33 -21.65 7.94
CA ASP A 127 2.96 -22.39 6.73
C ASP A 127 4.16 -22.64 5.80
N PHE A 128 4.96 -21.60 5.55
CA PHE A 128 6.14 -21.69 4.68
C PHE A 128 7.21 -22.62 5.26
N LEU A 129 7.49 -22.50 6.57
CA LEU A 129 8.45 -23.37 7.26
C LEU A 129 7.97 -24.82 7.30
N SER A 130 6.68 -25.04 7.60
CA SER A 130 6.08 -26.38 7.63
C SER A 130 6.05 -27.05 6.25
N ALA A 131 6.00 -26.27 5.18
CA ALA A 131 6.13 -26.76 3.80
C ALA A 131 7.58 -27.08 3.38
N GLY A 132 8.56 -26.85 4.27
CA GLY A 132 9.97 -27.15 4.07
C GLY A 132 10.80 -25.95 3.60
N GLY A 133 10.33 -24.73 3.84
CA GLY A 133 11.14 -23.52 3.69
C GLY A 133 12.04 -23.30 4.91
N ASP A 134 13.13 -22.54 4.73
CA ASP A 134 14.12 -22.29 5.79
C ASP A 134 13.85 -20.95 6.50
N ALA A 135 13.45 -19.93 5.75
CA ALA A 135 13.19 -18.60 6.31
C ALA A 135 12.14 -17.80 5.52
N LEU A 136 11.17 -17.24 6.24
CA LEU A 136 10.29 -16.19 5.77
C LEU A 136 10.49 -14.98 6.68
N HIS A 137 10.87 -13.84 6.10
CA HIS A 137 10.92 -12.58 6.82
C HIS A 137 9.80 -11.67 6.38
N TYR A 138 9.05 -11.15 7.35
CA TYR A 138 8.12 -10.08 7.11
C TYR A 138 8.86 -8.74 7.17
N ILE A 139 8.63 -7.89 6.17
CA ILE A 139 9.09 -6.50 6.12
C ILE A 139 7.95 -5.65 6.71
N PRO A 140 8.15 -4.99 7.86
CA PRO A 140 7.12 -4.18 8.50
C PRO A 140 6.51 -3.15 7.56
N ALA A 141 5.23 -2.84 7.78
CA ALA A 141 4.61 -1.69 7.15
C ALA A 141 5.40 -0.41 7.45
N LEU A 142 5.18 0.61 6.64
CA LEU A 142 5.92 1.87 6.80
C LEU A 142 5.60 2.59 8.13
N ASN A 143 4.45 2.29 8.75
CA ASN A 143 4.07 2.70 10.10
C ASN A 143 4.21 4.23 10.32
N SER A 144 4.91 4.64 11.37
CA SER A 144 5.19 6.05 11.66
C SER A 144 6.55 6.51 11.12
N SER A 145 7.12 5.80 10.14
CA SER A 145 8.42 6.16 9.59
C SER A 145 8.40 7.57 8.98
N ASP A 146 9.50 8.31 9.13
CA ASP A 146 9.61 9.65 8.56
C ASP A 146 9.40 9.64 7.04
N ALA A 147 9.79 8.56 6.36
CA ALA A 147 9.59 8.41 4.92
C ALA A 147 8.10 8.41 4.54
N GLN A 148 7.27 7.65 5.26
CA GLN A 148 5.82 7.65 5.05
C GLN A 148 5.20 9.00 5.41
N VAL A 149 5.56 9.57 6.56
CA VAL A 149 5.01 10.87 6.99
C VAL A 149 5.34 11.94 5.95
N ARG A 150 6.57 11.98 5.45
CA ARG A 150 6.97 12.90 4.36
C ARG A 150 6.19 12.65 3.09
N ALA A 151 6.07 11.38 2.64
CA ALA A 151 5.36 11.04 1.41
C ALA A 151 3.88 11.44 1.47
N LEU A 152 3.18 11.08 2.56
CA LEU A 152 1.79 11.44 2.77
C LEU A 152 1.58 12.95 2.90
N SER A 153 2.46 13.64 3.63
CA SER A 153 2.40 15.09 3.77
C SER A 153 2.59 15.79 2.43
N ALA A 154 3.58 15.36 1.65
CA ALA A 154 3.83 15.91 0.31
C ALA A 154 2.65 15.65 -0.63
N LEU A 155 2.05 14.46 -0.59
CA LEU A 155 0.86 14.14 -1.38
C LEU A 155 -0.33 15.00 -0.97
N ALA A 156 -0.62 15.13 0.31
CA ALA A 156 -1.69 15.97 0.83
C ALA A 156 -1.49 17.44 0.40
N LEU A 157 -0.29 18.00 0.59
CA LEU A 157 0.04 19.37 0.21
C LEU A 157 -0.15 19.61 -1.31
N ARG A 158 0.21 18.65 -2.16
CA ARG A 158 -0.05 18.75 -3.61
C ARG A 158 -1.54 18.81 -3.92
N HIS A 159 -2.35 17.98 -3.25
CA HIS A 159 -3.80 17.91 -3.48
C HIS A 159 -4.58 19.07 -2.85
N MET A 160 -4.04 19.72 -1.84
CA MET A 160 -4.60 20.95 -1.26
C MET A 160 -4.12 22.22 -2.00
N GLY A 161 -3.37 22.08 -3.10
CA GLY A 161 -2.97 23.21 -3.94
C GLY A 161 -4.19 24.02 -4.38
N GLY A 162 -4.23 25.29 -4.00
CA GLY A 162 -5.35 26.21 -4.25
C GLY A 162 -6.31 26.39 -3.08
N TRP A 163 -6.10 25.70 -1.94
CA TRP A 163 -6.84 25.99 -0.72
C TRP A 163 -6.35 27.30 -0.10
N PRO A 164 -7.25 28.27 0.15
CA PRO A 164 -6.84 29.57 0.70
C PRO A 164 -6.16 29.43 2.06
N GLU A 165 -6.48 28.41 2.85
CA GLU A 165 -5.88 28.12 4.17
C GLU A 165 -4.37 27.85 4.10
N LEU A 166 -3.85 27.49 2.94
CA LEU A 166 -2.43 27.23 2.72
C LEU A 166 -1.69 28.42 2.07
N ALA A 167 -2.40 29.51 1.77
CA ALA A 167 -1.80 30.72 1.24
C ALA A 167 -0.98 31.43 2.33
N PRO A 168 0.21 31.98 2.01
CA PRO A 168 1.06 32.67 3.01
C PRO A 168 0.37 33.85 3.70
N ASP A 169 -0.61 34.45 3.02
CA ASP A 169 -1.40 35.61 3.44
C ASP A 169 -2.78 35.23 4.00
N PHE A 170 -3.03 33.93 4.24
CA PHE A 170 -4.31 33.47 4.76
C PHE A 170 -4.66 34.12 6.11
N ASN A 171 -5.87 34.67 6.19
CA ASN A 171 -6.43 35.17 7.44
C ASN A 171 -7.89 34.70 7.58
N ALA A 172 -8.13 33.83 8.56
CA ALA A 172 -9.44 33.24 8.82
C ALA A 172 -10.52 34.30 9.11
N ALA A 173 -10.18 35.41 9.77
CA ALA A 173 -11.13 36.48 10.07
C ALA A 173 -11.54 37.23 8.79
N THR A 174 -10.58 37.51 7.90
CA THR A 174 -10.83 38.15 6.60
C THR A 174 -11.68 37.26 5.69
N GLN A 175 -11.42 35.95 5.69
CA GLN A 175 -12.20 34.96 4.94
C GLN A 175 -13.64 34.92 5.43
N ALA A 176 -13.85 34.87 6.76
CA ALA A 176 -15.17 34.83 7.38
C ALA A 176 -15.98 36.10 7.08
N ALA A 177 -15.37 37.28 7.16
CA ALA A 177 -15.99 38.54 6.81
C ALA A 177 -16.42 38.56 5.32
N THR A 178 -15.56 38.11 4.42
CA THR A 178 -15.85 38.03 2.98
C THR A 178 -17.03 37.10 2.68
N GLN A 179 -17.09 35.94 3.35
CA GLN A 179 -18.21 35.00 3.23
C GLN A 179 -19.52 35.56 3.78
N ALA A 180 -19.49 36.27 4.91
CA ALA A 180 -20.67 36.92 5.49
C ALA A 180 -21.25 37.97 4.52
N SER A 181 -20.40 38.86 3.99
CA SER A 181 -20.84 39.87 3.02
C SER A 181 -21.34 39.26 1.71
N ALA A 182 -20.78 38.14 1.26
CA ALA A 182 -21.28 37.42 0.08
C ALA A 182 -22.68 36.81 0.33
N ARG A 183 -22.91 36.26 1.52
CA ARG A 183 -24.23 35.73 1.93
C ARG A 183 -25.29 36.83 2.00
N GLU A 184 -24.94 38.00 2.53
CA GLU A 184 -25.83 39.17 2.61
C GLU A 184 -26.24 39.65 1.22
N ARG A 185 -25.30 39.78 0.27
CA ARG A 185 -25.61 40.14 -1.13
C ARG A 185 -26.54 39.13 -1.79
N ALA A 186 -26.25 37.83 -1.63
CA ALA A 186 -27.09 36.76 -2.17
C ALA A 186 -28.49 36.70 -1.54
N ALA A 187 -28.66 37.16 -0.30
CA ALA A 187 -29.97 37.30 0.33
C ALA A 187 -30.75 38.51 -0.22
N HIS A 188 -30.05 39.61 -0.50
CA HIS A 188 -30.65 40.80 -1.10
C HIS A 188 -31.17 40.54 -2.52
N ASP A 189 -30.42 39.83 -3.35
CA ASP A 189 -30.83 39.50 -4.73
C ASP A 189 -31.98 38.49 -4.80
N ARG A 190 -32.20 37.68 -3.74
CA ARG A 190 -33.33 36.74 -3.66
C ARG A 190 -34.65 37.38 -3.24
N ASN A 191 -34.59 38.57 -2.66
CA ASN A 191 -35.77 39.33 -2.20
C ASN A 191 -36.18 40.43 -3.21
N ARG A 192 -35.58 40.44 -4.40
CA ARG A 192 -35.99 41.24 -5.57
C ARG A 192 -36.72 40.36 -6.57
#